data_AF-A0A519SCQ3-F1
#
_entry.id   AF-A0A519SCQ3-F1
#
_cell.length_a   1.000
_cell.length_b   1.000
_cell.length_c   1.000
_cell.angle_alpha   90.00
_cell.angle_beta   90.00
_cell.angle_gamma   90.00
#
_symmetry.space_group_name_H-M   'P 1'
#
loop_
_entity.id
_entity.type
_entity.pdbx_description
1 polymer ?
#
loop_
_entity_poly.entity_id
_entity_poly.type
_entity_poly.pdbx_seq_one_letter_code
_entity_poly.pdbx_strand_id
1 'polypeptide(L)'
;MKILSIQIDNYKMFSPGPKIKLGKDVQLFVGVNGSGKSSILEAIAFIFSQVKKYCIDGKTRERRFNFSIEYSFLRRAILEETSTTQNVIANLHHVILTSSREAGLDYSMAVDGEYITSWQEMYNYLPDNLIFYYAGFDDTLEKIVEVDEQETAESLYNVRRQEDVANIFSEFSKSFVYIRKHHFPLLFILNYIDNKMALPLTGKEFMIYNISFQLQKPPSFGNEEYATFYNIQGYLKNYLENLLKHSQQLEEITEGKKHLGAT
;
A
#
# COMPACT_ATOMS: atom_id res chain seq x y z
N MET A 1 -7.19 0.95 -11.74
CA MET A 1 -6.18 1.65 -12.56
C MET A 1 -5.46 0.64 -13.44
N LYS A 2 -4.98 1.02 -14.62
CA LYS A 2 -4.19 0.17 -15.52
C LYS A 2 -3.14 1.01 -16.25
N ILE A 3 -1.87 0.71 -16.05
CA ILE A 3 -0.77 1.37 -16.76
C ILE A 3 -0.75 0.87 -18.21
N LEU A 4 -0.76 1.79 -19.16
CA LEU A 4 -0.78 1.55 -20.60
C LEU A 4 0.61 1.69 -21.21
N SER A 5 1.39 2.66 -20.74
CA SER A 5 2.79 2.79 -21.13
C SER A 5 3.61 3.51 -20.08
N ILE A 6 4.91 3.26 -20.09
CA ILE A 6 5.87 3.95 -19.23
C ILE A 6 7.16 4.21 -19.99
N GLN A 7 7.69 5.41 -19.84
CA GLN A 7 9.01 5.81 -20.28
C GLN A 7 9.75 6.39 -19.07
N ILE A 8 10.99 5.96 -18.88
CA ILE A 8 11.84 6.36 -17.76
C ILE A 8 13.17 6.79 -18.35
N ASP A 9 13.62 8.00 -18.08
CA ASP A 9 14.85 8.56 -18.59
C ASP A 9 15.75 9.03 -17.44
N ASN A 10 17.03 8.68 -17.50
CA ASN A 10 18.05 8.96 -16.47
C ASN A 10 17.79 8.27 -15.13
N TYR A 11 17.35 7.01 -15.17
CA TYR A 11 17.20 6.18 -13.97
C TYR A 11 17.92 4.83 -14.12
N LYS A 12 18.96 4.61 -13.31
CA LYS A 12 19.80 3.40 -13.38
C LYS A 12 20.28 3.15 -14.81
N MET A 13 19.92 2.02 -15.41
CA MET A 13 20.31 1.62 -16.76
C MET A 13 19.45 2.26 -17.87
N PHE A 14 18.37 2.96 -17.53
CA PHE A 14 17.47 3.60 -18.48
C PHE A 14 17.95 5.03 -18.77
N SER A 15 18.83 5.20 -19.77
CA SER A 15 19.29 6.51 -20.24
C SER A 15 19.79 6.43 -21.70
N PRO A 16 19.01 6.90 -22.69
CA PRO A 16 17.55 7.15 -22.62
C PRO A 16 16.80 5.82 -22.45
N GLY A 17 15.70 5.81 -21.70
CA GLY A 17 14.88 4.61 -21.57
C GLY A 17 13.82 4.51 -22.66
N PRO A 18 13.55 3.28 -23.13
CA PRO A 18 12.52 3.07 -24.13
C PRO A 18 11.13 3.33 -23.54
N LYS A 19 10.19 3.77 -24.40
CA LYS A 19 8.76 3.74 -24.07
C LYS A 19 8.27 2.30 -24.12
N ILE A 20 7.99 1.74 -22.94
CA ILE A 20 7.44 0.40 -22.76
C ILE A 20 5.92 0.49 -22.84
N LYS A 21 5.31 -0.15 -23.85
CA LYS A 21 3.86 -0.31 -23.95
C LYS A 21 3.42 -1.57 -23.20
N LEU A 22 2.48 -1.43 -22.28
CA LEU A 22 1.90 -2.51 -21.50
C LEU A 22 0.57 -2.95 -22.15
N GLY A 23 0.39 -4.25 -22.32
CA GLY A 23 -0.82 -4.85 -22.85
C GLY A 23 -1.95 -4.98 -21.82
N LYS A 24 -2.96 -5.82 -22.12
CA LYS A 24 -4.29 -5.64 -21.52
C LYS A 24 -4.52 -6.25 -20.13
N ASP A 25 -3.83 -7.32 -19.72
CA ASP A 25 -4.23 -8.03 -18.50
C ASP A 25 -3.05 -8.41 -17.61
N VAL A 26 -2.22 -9.35 -18.08
CA VAL A 26 -1.03 -9.80 -17.36
C VAL A 26 0.19 -9.49 -18.22
N GLN A 27 1.18 -8.83 -17.60
CA GLN A 27 2.47 -8.56 -18.21
C GLN A 27 3.54 -9.36 -17.51
N LEU A 28 4.32 -10.11 -18.29
CA LEU A 28 5.46 -10.86 -17.79
C LEU A 28 6.75 -10.21 -18.31
N PHE A 29 7.55 -9.68 -17.39
CA PHE A 29 8.89 -9.19 -17.69
C PHE A 29 9.89 -10.32 -17.50
N VAL A 30 10.41 -10.87 -18.61
CA VAL A 30 11.45 -11.91 -18.60
C VAL A 30 12.77 -11.31 -19.06
N GLY A 31 13.86 -11.64 -18.37
CA GLY A 31 15.20 -11.21 -18.73
C GLY A 31 16.23 -11.71 -17.75
N VAL A 32 17.51 -11.64 -18.14
CA VAL A 32 18.64 -12.02 -17.28
C VAL A 32 18.71 -11.17 -16.01
N ASN A 33 19.39 -11.65 -14.97
CA ASN A 33 19.66 -10.84 -13.78
C ASN A 33 20.38 -9.54 -14.17
N GLY A 34 20.00 -8.42 -13.57
CA GLY A 34 20.53 -7.11 -13.94
C GLY A 34 19.87 -6.46 -15.17
N SER A 35 18.93 -7.12 -15.86
CA SER A 35 18.18 -6.54 -16.98
C SER A 35 17.13 -5.48 -16.56
N GLY A 36 17.24 -4.92 -15.35
CA GLY A 36 16.39 -3.88 -14.75
C GLY A 36 14.88 -4.13 -14.70
N LYS A 37 14.45 -5.39 -14.58
CA LYS A 37 13.05 -5.76 -14.27
C LYS A 37 12.56 -5.08 -12.99
N SER A 38 13.32 -5.25 -11.91
CA SER A 38 13.13 -4.54 -10.64
C SER A 38 13.09 -3.03 -10.82
N SER A 39 13.99 -2.49 -11.63
CA SER A 39 14.12 -1.04 -11.82
C SER A 39 12.87 -0.39 -12.44
N ILE A 40 12.08 -1.13 -13.21
CA ILE A 40 10.77 -0.65 -13.70
C ILE A 40 9.78 -0.52 -12.52
N LEU A 41 9.72 -1.53 -11.65
CA LEU A 41 8.85 -1.52 -10.46
C LEU A 41 9.24 -0.41 -9.48
N GLU A 42 10.55 -0.26 -9.24
CA GLU A 42 11.10 0.80 -8.41
C GLU A 42 10.78 2.20 -8.97
N ALA A 43 10.89 2.40 -10.29
CA ALA A 43 10.53 3.66 -10.92
C ALA A 43 9.04 3.97 -10.77
N ILE A 44 8.15 2.98 -10.97
CA ILE A 44 6.70 3.14 -10.77
C ILE A 44 6.39 3.55 -9.33
N ALA A 45 6.98 2.84 -8.34
CA ALA A 45 6.82 3.17 -6.93
C ALA A 45 7.27 4.60 -6.63
N PHE A 46 8.45 4.97 -7.12
CA PHE A 46 9.02 6.30 -6.91
C PHE A 46 8.18 7.40 -7.55
N ILE A 47 7.72 7.21 -8.79
CA ILE A 47 6.87 8.17 -9.51
C ILE A 47 5.61 8.47 -8.69
N PHE A 48 4.83 7.43 -8.36
CA PHE A 48 3.56 7.64 -7.69
C PHE A 48 3.73 8.16 -6.27
N SER A 49 4.77 7.72 -5.54
CA SER A 49 5.08 8.23 -4.20
C SER A 49 5.37 9.74 -4.24
N GLN A 50 6.27 10.17 -5.13
CA GLN A 50 6.64 11.59 -5.22
C GLN A 50 5.50 12.48 -5.69
N VAL A 51 4.74 12.05 -6.71
CA VAL A 51 3.62 12.84 -7.21
C VAL A 51 2.52 12.93 -6.16
N LYS A 52 2.25 11.85 -5.41
CA LYS A 52 1.28 11.86 -4.32
C LYS A 52 1.71 12.80 -3.20
N LYS A 53 2.97 12.75 -2.78
CA LYS A 53 3.53 13.70 -1.79
C LYS A 53 3.39 15.16 -2.24
N TYR A 54 3.69 15.45 -3.51
CA TYR A 54 3.47 16.77 -4.09
C TYR A 54 2.00 17.20 -4.06
N CYS A 55 1.09 16.29 -4.39
CA CYS A 55 -0.35 16.59 -4.36
C CYS A 55 -0.92 16.72 -2.93
N ILE A 56 -0.18 16.29 -1.91
CA ILE A 56 -0.58 16.46 -0.50
C ILE A 56 -0.18 17.84 0.03
N ASP A 57 1.04 18.30 -0.28
CA ASP A 57 1.60 19.51 0.34
C ASP A 57 1.98 20.65 -0.61
N GLY A 58 1.87 20.44 -1.92
CA GLY A 58 2.21 21.41 -2.96
C GLY A 58 3.71 21.75 -3.04
N LYS A 59 4.60 21.05 -2.33
CA LYS A 59 6.03 21.40 -2.24
C LYS A 59 6.84 20.79 -3.38
N THR A 60 7.59 21.63 -4.07
CA THR A 60 8.59 21.22 -5.05
C THR A 60 9.67 20.37 -4.40
N ARG A 61 10.07 19.28 -5.06
CA ARG A 61 11.11 18.34 -4.60
C ARG A 61 12.16 18.15 -5.67
N GLU A 62 13.35 17.71 -5.27
CA GLU A 62 14.39 17.38 -6.24
C GLU A 62 13.97 16.17 -7.08
N ARG A 63 14.03 16.34 -8.40
CA ARG A 63 13.65 15.30 -9.35
C ARG A 63 14.82 14.34 -9.56
N ARG A 64 14.59 13.05 -9.31
CA ARG A 64 15.62 12.02 -9.50
C ARG A 64 15.80 11.58 -10.95
N PHE A 65 14.74 11.57 -11.74
CA PHE A 65 14.74 11.13 -13.13
C PHE A 65 13.54 11.69 -13.89
N ASN A 66 13.59 11.64 -15.21
CA ASN A 66 12.48 12.07 -16.07
C ASN A 66 11.58 10.87 -16.40
N PHE A 67 10.28 11.10 -16.55
CA PHE A 67 9.35 10.04 -16.87
C PHE A 67 8.11 10.52 -17.62
N SER A 68 7.47 9.59 -18.30
CA SER A 68 6.11 9.70 -18.82
C SER A 68 5.39 8.39 -18.55
N ILE A 69 4.26 8.43 -17.85
CA ILE A 69 3.42 7.27 -17.57
C ILE A 69 2.00 7.54 -18.06
N GLU A 70 1.48 6.62 -18.87
CA GLU A 70 0.12 6.65 -19.37
C GLU A 70 -0.67 5.55 -18.68
N TYR A 71 -1.88 5.86 -18.19
CA TYR A 71 -2.72 4.87 -17.53
C TYR A 71 -4.20 5.19 -17.69
N SER A 72 -5.04 4.16 -17.56
CA SER A 72 -6.49 4.32 -17.48
C SER A 72 -6.98 4.14 -16.05
N PHE A 73 -7.88 5.00 -15.61
CA PHE A 73 -8.45 5.01 -14.27
C PHE A 73 -9.97 4.96 -14.35
N LEU A 74 -10.58 3.98 -13.66
CA LEU A 74 -12.03 3.86 -13.61
C LEU A 74 -12.52 4.61 -12.37
N ARG A 75 -13.21 5.73 -12.56
CA ARG A 75 -13.83 6.48 -11.48
C ARG A 75 -15.28 6.08 -11.33
N ARG A 76 -15.65 5.60 -10.15
CA ARG A 76 -17.04 5.34 -9.77
C ARG A 76 -17.59 6.58 -9.07
N ALA A 77 -18.62 7.18 -9.64
CA ALA A 77 -19.37 8.26 -9.02
C ALA A 77 -20.74 7.73 -8.59
N ILE A 78 -21.07 7.89 -7.33
CA ILE A 78 -22.42 7.61 -6.82
C ILE A 78 -23.29 8.78 -7.27
N LEU A 79 -24.26 8.53 -8.13
CA LEU A 79 -25.21 9.54 -8.57
C LEU A 79 -26.33 9.75 -7.55
N GLU A 80 -26.84 8.64 -7.01
CA GLU A 80 -27.94 8.63 -6.07
C GLU A 80 -27.75 7.47 -5.10
N GLU A 81 -28.01 7.73 -3.82
CA GLU A 81 -28.00 6.73 -2.76
C GLU A 81 -29.31 6.87 -1.99
N THR A 82 -30.14 5.84 -2.06
CA THR A 82 -31.32 5.67 -1.20
C THR A 82 -31.05 4.56 -0.19
N SER A 83 -31.92 4.41 0.82
CA SER A 83 -31.82 3.34 1.81
C SER A 83 -31.86 1.92 1.23
N THR A 84 -32.24 1.75 -0.04
CA THR A 84 -32.40 0.45 -0.71
C THR A 84 -31.63 0.32 -2.03
N THR A 85 -31.12 1.40 -2.62
CA THR A 85 -30.46 1.36 -3.94
C THR A 85 -29.36 2.40 -4.05
N GLN A 86 -28.24 1.99 -4.65
CA GLN A 86 -27.10 2.85 -4.97
C GLN A 86 -26.89 2.86 -6.49
N ASN A 87 -27.09 4.02 -7.12
CA ASN A 87 -26.86 4.23 -8.54
C ASN A 87 -25.42 4.72 -8.76
N VAL A 88 -24.61 3.94 -9.45
CA VAL A 88 -23.19 4.24 -9.68
C VAL A 88 -22.92 4.35 -11.19
N ILE A 89 -22.36 5.48 -11.63
CA ILE A 89 -21.74 5.60 -12.95
C ILE A 89 -20.25 5.30 -12.82
N ALA A 90 -19.71 4.53 -13.76
CA ALA A 90 -18.30 4.25 -13.87
C ALA A 90 -17.74 4.90 -15.15
N ASN A 91 -16.94 5.95 -14.99
CA ASN A 91 -16.27 6.63 -16.11
C ASN A 91 -14.82 6.17 -16.20
N LEU A 92 -14.40 5.78 -17.41
CA LEU A 92 -13.01 5.43 -17.67
C LEU A 92 -12.27 6.67 -18.17
N HIS A 93 -11.33 7.16 -17.38
CA HIS A 93 -10.45 8.27 -17.72
C HIS A 93 -9.12 7.77 -18.26
N HIS A 94 -8.59 8.45 -19.26
CA HIS A 94 -7.24 8.27 -19.77
C HIS A 94 -6.32 9.37 -19.21
N VAL A 95 -5.25 8.97 -18.54
CA VAL A 95 -4.33 9.90 -17.86
C VAL A 95 -2.94 9.78 -18.43
N ILE A 96 -2.33 10.94 -18.70
CA ILE A 96 -0.92 11.08 -19.07
C ILE A 96 -0.26 11.89 -17.97
N LEU A 97 0.68 11.29 -17.25
CA LEU A 97 1.42 11.93 -16.18
C LEU A 97 2.91 11.97 -16.55
N THR A 98 3.49 13.16 -16.49
CA THR A 98 4.88 13.38 -16.89
C THR A 98 5.65 14.17 -15.83
N SER A 99 6.95 14.03 -15.87
CA SER A 99 7.86 14.92 -15.14
C SER A 99 8.02 16.29 -15.83
N SER A 100 7.21 16.70 -16.81
CA SER A 100 7.36 18.04 -17.40
C SER A 100 6.69 19.10 -16.52
N ARG A 101 7.05 20.38 -16.70
CA ARG A 101 6.38 21.54 -16.08
C ARG A 101 5.48 22.29 -17.05
N GLU A 102 5.01 21.62 -18.10
CA GLU A 102 4.18 22.21 -19.17
C GLU A 102 2.88 22.81 -18.65
N ALA A 103 2.30 22.23 -17.59
CA ALA A 103 1.09 22.73 -16.93
C ALA A 103 1.36 23.78 -15.83
N GLY A 104 2.60 24.25 -15.67
CA GLY A 104 2.98 25.20 -14.60
C GLY A 104 3.10 24.58 -13.20
N LEU A 105 2.88 23.26 -13.08
CA LEU A 105 3.07 22.46 -11.87
C LEU A 105 4.42 21.73 -11.90
N ASP A 106 4.84 21.15 -10.78
CA ASP A 106 6.11 20.40 -10.72
C ASP A 106 6.07 19.08 -11.53
N TYR A 107 4.85 18.59 -11.77
CA TYR A 107 4.50 17.48 -12.65
C TYR A 107 3.32 17.88 -13.52
N SER A 108 3.29 17.46 -14.78
CA SER A 108 2.17 17.74 -15.68
C SER A 108 1.29 16.51 -15.83
N MET A 109 -0.01 16.69 -15.62
CA MET A 109 -1.02 15.65 -15.78
C MET A 109 -2.06 16.12 -16.79
N ALA A 110 -2.37 15.27 -17.78
CA ALA A 110 -3.50 15.45 -18.67
C ALA A 110 -4.51 14.33 -18.48
N VAL A 111 -5.78 14.66 -18.36
CA VAL A 111 -6.90 13.73 -18.21
C VAL A 111 -7.84 13.92 -19.40
N ASP A 112 -8.07 12.85 -20.15
CA ASP A 112 -8.91 12.85 -21.36
C ASP A 112 -8.54 13.95 -22.39
N GLY A 113 -7.26 14.32 -22.40
CA GLY A 113 -6.69 15.33 -23.31
C GLY A 113 -6.59 16.75 -22.71
N GLU A 114 -7.13 16.98 -21.52
CA GLU A 114 -7.11 18.29 -20.85
C GLU A 114 -6.08 18.32 -19.72
N TYR A 115 -5.27 19.39 -19.66
CA TYR A 115 -4.27 19.54 -18.60
C TYR A 115 -4.92 19.95 -17.29
N ILE A 116 -4.53 19.26 -16.21
CA ILE A 116 -4.86 19.63 -14.84
C ILE A 116 -3.95 20.77 -14.39
N THR A 117 -4.55 21.84 -13.85
CA THR A 117 -3.84 23.07 -13.44
C THR A 117 -3.67 23.20 -11.93
N SER A 118 -4.29 22.31 -11.15
CA SER A 118 -4.21 22.27 -9.69
C SER A 118 -3.62 20.95 -9.20
N TRP A 119 -2.63 21.03 -8.30
CA TRP A 119 -2.05 19.84 -7.66
C TRP A 119 -3.06 19.11 -6.76
N GLN A 120 -4.04 19.81 -6.18
CA GLN A 120 -5.14 19.19 -5.44
C GLN A 120 -6.02 18.34 -6.37
N GLU A 121 -6.32 18.86 -7.55
CA GLU A 121 -7.12 18.15 -8.54
C GLU A 121 -6.38 16.91 -9.07
N MET A 122 -5.06 17.02 -9.30
CA MET A 122 -4.23 15.87 -9.70
C MET A 122 -4.37 14.68 -8.75
N TYR A 123 -4.50 14.93 -7.44
CA TYR A 123 -4.65 13.89 -6.43
C TYR A 123 -5.81 12.93 -6.74
N ASN A 124 -6.90 13.44 -7.31
CA ASN A 124 -8.11 12.68 -7.62
C ASN A 124 -7.93 11.64 -8.74
N TYR A 125 -6.82 11.71 -9.48
CA TYR A 125 -6.50 10.82 -10.60
C TYR A 125 -5.30 9.92 -10.32
N LEU A 126 -4.75 9.97 -9.10
CA LEU A 126 -3.70 9.08 -8.63
C LEU A 126 -4.29 7.78 -8.06
N PRO A 127 -3.52 6.68 -7.99
CA PRO A 127 -3.97 5.48 -7.31
C PRO A 127 -4.12 5.71 -5.81
N ASP A 128 -5.20 5.18 -5.23
CA ASP A 128 -5.42 5.20 -3.78
C ASP A 128 -4.29 4.42 -3.09
N ASN A 129 -4.12 3.15 -3.42
CA ASN A 129 -3.08 2.32 -2.84
C ASN A 129 -2.24 1.66 -3.93
N LEU A 130 -0.95 1.51 -3.67
CA LEU A 130 -0.04 0.74 -4.51
C LEU A 130 0.50 -0.44 -3.71
N ILE A 131 0.27 -1.64 -4.24
CA ILE A 131 0.71 -2.90 -3.64
C ILE A 131 1.76 -3.49 -4.57
N PHE A 132 2.96 -3.68 -4.05
CA PHE A 132 4.03 -4.34 -4.78
C PHE A 132 4.22 -5.76 -4.24
N TYR A 133 4.07 -6.74 -5.14
CA TYR A 133 4.45 -8.12 -4.91
C TYR A 133 5.57 -8.48 -5.87
N TYR A 134 6.78 -8.64 -5.33
CA TYR A 134 7.93 -9.13 -6.07
C TYR A 134 8.33 -10.46 -5.45
N ALA A 135 8.32 -11.53 -6.25
CA ALA A 135 8.68 -12.87 -5.78
C ALA A 135 10.18 -12.96 -5.43
N GLY A 136 11.00 -12.03 -5.94
CA GLY A 136 12.35 -11.79 -5.48
C GLY A 136 12.39 -10.84 -4.29
N PHE A 137 13.48 -10.85 -3.53
CA PHE A 137 13.76 -9.82 -2.55
C PHE A 137 14.39 -8.61 -3.26
N ASP A 138 13.83 -7.42 -3.06
CA ASP A 138 14.37 -6.16 -3.59
C ASP A 138 14.57 -5.14 -2.47
N ASP A 139 15.83 -5.03 -2.02
CA ASP A 139 16.25 -4.06 -0.99
C ASP A 139 15.94 -2.61 -1.36
N THR A 140 15.96 -2.27 -2.65
CA THR A 140 15.77 -0.88 -3.08
C THR A 140 14.31 -0.51 -3.02
N LEU A 141 13.44 -1.40 -3.51
CA LEU A 141 12.00 -1.21 -3.41
C LEU A 141 11.55 -1.18 -1.94
N GLU A 142 12.11 -2.05 -1.10
CA GLU A 142 11.87 -2.04 0.34
C GLU A 142 12.21 -0.68 0.95
N LYS A 143 13.42 -0.16 0.69
CA LYS A 143 13.85 1.15 1.21
C LYS A 143 13.00 2.31 0.70
N ILE A 144 12.55 2.27 -0.55
CA ILE A 144 11.67 3.31 -1.11
C ILE A 144 10.35 3.33 -0.34
N VAL A 145 9.74 2.17 -0.13
CA VAL A 145 8.44 2.06 0.56
C VAL A 145 8.57 2.27 2.07
N GLU A 146 9.69 1.87 2.68
CA GLU A 146 9.95 2.05 4.11
C GLU A 146 9.87 3.52 4.54
N VAL A 147 10.36 4.45 3.71
CA VAL A 147 10.24 5.90 4.01
C VAL A 147 8.76 6.32 4.07
N ASP A 148 7.94 5.87 3.11
CA ASP A 148 6.52 6.21 3.06
C ASP A 148 5.72 5.55 4.21
N GLU A 149 6.08 4.32 4.57
CA GLU A 149 5.48 3.60 5.70
C GLU A 149 5.86 4.26 7.03
N GLN A 150 7.11 4.72 7.20
CA GLN A 150 7.54 5.44 8.40
C GLN A 150 6.81 6.77 8.55
N GLU A 151 6.72 7.57 7.48
CA GLU A 151 5.96 8.84 7.49
C GLU A 151 4.48 8.61 7.84
N THR A 152 3.86 7.56 7.26
CA THR A 152 2.48 7.18 7.59
C THR A 152 2.35 6.76 9.05
N ALA A 153 3.29 5.95 9.55
CA ALA A 153 3.28 5.49 10.93
C ALA A 153 3.40 6.67 11.91
N GLU A 154 4.30 7.62 11.65
CA GLU A 154 4.45 8.84 12.45
C GLU A 154 3.18 9.69 12.45
N SER A 155 2.53 9.84 11.29
CA SER A 155 1.23 10.52 11.18
C SER A 155 0.17 9.86 12.08
N LEU A 156 0.08 8.53 12.01
CA LEU A 156 -0.83 7.73 12.84
C LEU A 156 -0.51 7.82 14.34
N TYR A 157 0.77 7.87 14.72
CA TYR A 157 1.20 8.03 16.12
C TYR A 157 0.78 9.37 16.72
N ASN A 158 0.63 10.41 15.88
CA ASN A 158 0.21 11.73 16.33
C ASN A 158 -1.31 11.88 16.49
N VAL A 159 -2.10 10.86 16.15
CA VAL A 159 -3.56 10.87 16.31
C VAL A 159 -3.96 10.64 17.78
N ARG A 160 -4.28 11.73 18.48
CA ARG A 160 -4.53 11.71 19.93
C ARG A 160 -6.00 11.56 20.33
N ARG A 161 -6.96 11.85 19.47
CA ARG A 161 -8.41 11.83 19.80
C ARG A 161 -9.16 10.80 18.97
N GLN A 162 -10.26 10.26 19.52
CA GLN A 162 -11.15 9.34 18.80
C GLN A 162 -11.95 10.02 17.68
N GLU A 163 -12.13 11.34 17.74
CA GLU A 163 -12.85 12.12 16.72
C GLU A 163 -12.09 12.17 15.37
N ASP A 164 -10.81 11.83 15.39
CA ASP A 164 -9.90 11.83 14.23
C ASP A 164 -9.94 10.51 13.43
N VAL A 165 -10.91 9.61 13.67
CA VAL A 165 -11.00 8.31 12.95
C VAL A 165 -11.08 8.49 11.44
N ALA A 166 -11.73 9.56 10.95
CA ALA A 166 -11.74 9.89 9.52
C ALA A 166 -10.32 10.16 8.98
N ASN A 167 -9.46 10.79 9.80
CA ASN A 167 -8.07 11.03 9.45
C ASN A 167 -7.31 9.71 9.31
N ILE A 168 -7.56 8.73 10.18
CA ILE A 168 -6.92 7.41 10.12
C ILE A 168 -7.18 6.69 8.78
N PHE A 169 -8.44 6.64 8.34
CA PHE A 169 -8.77 6.04 7.04
C PHE A 169 -8.11 6.80 5.89
N SER A 170 -8.04 8.13 5.98
CA SER A 170 -7.34 8.94 5.00
C SER A 170 -5.84 8.64 4.96
N GLU A 171 -5.20 8.39 6.11
CA GLU A 171 -3.77 8.04 6.18
C GLU A 171 -3.50 6.65 5.60
N PHE A 172 -4.36 5.66 5.88
CA PHE A 172 -4.23 4.34 5.25
C PHE A 172 -4.43 4.37 3.73
N SER A 173 -5.34 5.22 3.25
CA SER A 173 -5.52 5.43 1.80
C SER A 173 -4.34 6.15 1.15
N LYS A 174 -3.39 6.66 1.92
CA LYS A 174 -2.16 7.27 1.40
C LYS A 174 -1.03 6.25 1.24
N SER A 175 -1.13 5.08 1.87
CA SER A 175 0.00 4.17 2.07
C SER A 175 0.43 3.41 0.80
N PHE A 176 1.75 3.26 0.68
CA PHE A 176 2.38 2.29 -0.21
C PHE A 176 2.68 1.04 0.62
N VAL A 177 2.21 -0.13 0.18
CA VAL A 177 2.38 -1.38 0.94
C VAL A 177 3.34 -2.29 0.20
N TYR A 178 4.44 -2.63 0.87
CA TYR A 178 5.41 -3.59 0.34
C TYR A 178 5.34 -4.92 1.11
N ILE A 179 5.07 -6.00 0.37
CA ILE A 179 5.01 -7.34 0.96
C ILE A 179 6.44 -7.88 1.11
N ARG A 180 7.00 -7.71 2.32
CA ARG A 180 8.32 -8.20 2.72
C ARG A 180 8.37 -9.72 2.86
N LYS A 181 9.59 -10.27 2.80
CA LYS A 181 9.85 -11.72 2.95
C LYS A 181 9.25 -12.32 4.22
N HIS A 182 9.29 -11.59 5.34
CA HIS A 182 8.73 -12.06 6.62
C HIS A 182 7.19 -12.04 6.65
N HIS A 183 6.52 -11.42 5.68
CA HIS A 183 5.06 -11.51 5.52
C HIS A 183 4.62 -12.79 4.79
N PHE A 184 5.51 -13.48 4.06
CA PHE A 184 5.12 -14.67 3.30
C PHE A 184 4.59 -15.82 4.15
N PRO A 185 5.20 -16.17 5.31
CA PRO A 185 4.61 -17.16 6.20
C PRO A 185 3.20 -16.78 6.63
N LEU A 186 2.95 -15.49 6.91
CA LEU A 186 1.64 -15.01 7.31
C LEU A 186 0.62 -15.14 6.17
N LEU A 187 0.94 -14.66 4.98
CA LEU A 187 0.06 -14.80 3.79
C LEU A 187 -0.23 -16.26 3.47
N PHE A 188 0.77 -17.13 3.62
CA PHE A 188 0.59 -18.57 3.46
C PHE A 188 -0.39 -19.09 4.52
N ILE A 189 -0.14 -18.81 5.80
CA ILE A 189 -0.97 -19.23 6.94
C ILE A 189 -2.43 -18.78 6.79
N LEU A 190 -2.69 -17.55 6.34
CA LEU A 190 -4.04 -17.01 6.13
C LEU A 190 -4.90 -17.89 5.21
N ASN A 191 -4.30 -18.62 4.26
CA ASN A 191 -5.04 -19.53 3.37
C ASN A 191 -5.53 -20.81 4.08
N TYR A 192 -4.94 -21.17 5.23
CA TYR A 192 -5.23 -22.39 5.99
C TYR A 192 -5.97 -22.12 7.31
N ILE A 193 -6.27 -20.85 7.62
CA ILE A 193 -7.16 -20.50 8.73
C ILE A 193 -8.57 -20.92 8.32
N ASP A 194 -9.22 -21.69 9.18
CA ASP A 194 -10.60 -22.18 9.03
C ASP A 194 -10.88 -22.98 7.74
N ASN A 195 -9.85 -23.27 6.95
CA ASN A 195 -9.92 -24.03 5.71
C ASN A 195 -9.02 -25.27 5.81
N LYS A 196 -9.62 -26.46 5.70
CA LYS A 196 -8.85 -27.69 5.50
C LYS A 196 -8.34 -27.71 4.06
N MET A 197 -7.04 -27.53 3.88
CA MET A 197 -6.41 -27.60 2.57
C MET A 197 -5.24 -28.57 2.59
N ALA A 198 -5.05 -29.28 1.48
CA ALA A 198 -3.91 -30.16 1.28
C ALA A 198 -2.65 -29.34 0.99
N LEU A 199 -1.55 -29.66 1.67
CA LEU A 199 -0.26 -29.04 1.42
C LEU A 199 0.23 -29.41 0.00
N PRO A 200 0.68 -28.43 -0.81
CA PRO A 200 0.97 -28.64 -2.24
C PRO A 200 2.09 -29.64 -2.54
N LEU A 201 2.94 -29.97 -1.57
CA LEU A 201 4.07 -30.91 -1.75
C LEU A 201 3.87 -32.27 -1.09
N THR A 202 3.03 -32.36 -0.05
CA THR A 202 2.88 -33.59 0.73
C THR A 202 1.49 -34.20 0.61
N GLY A 203 0.52 -33.46 0.08
CA GLY A 203 -0.88 -33.86 0.00
C GLY A 203 -1.56 -34.00 1.36
N LYS A 204 -0.84 -33.72 2.47
CA LYS A 204 -1.39 -33.82 3.82
C LYS A 204 -2.33 -32.65 4.06
N GLU A 205 -3.54 -32.97 4.49
CA GLU A 205 -4.48 -31.96 4.97
C GLU A 205 -3.98 -31.38 6.29
N PHE A 206 -4.06 -30.07 6.38
CA PHE A 206 -3.72 -29.33 7.58
C PHE A 206 -4.71 -28.18 7.77
N MET A 207 -4.92 -27.81 9.03
CA MET A 207 -5.79 -26.72 9.43
C MET A 207 -5.11 -25.94 10.55
N ILE A 208 -5.12 -24.62 10.44
CA ILE A 208 -4.55 -23.72 11.45
C ILE A 208 -5.66 -23.25 12.36
N TYR A 209 -5.58 -23.63 13.63
CA TYR A 209 -6.57 -23.26 14.65
C TYR A 209 -6.18 -22.02 15.46
N ASN A 210 -4.89 -21.71 15.54
CA ASN A 210 -4.40 -20.57 16.30
C ASN A 210 -3.11 -20.02 15.69
N ILE A 211 -2.97 -18.70 15.74
CA ILE A 211 -1.79 -17.96 15.32
C ILE A 211 -1.45 -16.97 16.42
N SER A 212 -0.22 -17.08 16.94
CA SER A 212 0.31 -16.11 17.90
C SER A 212 1.21 -15.12 17.17
N PHE A 213 1.00 -13.84 17.39
CA PHE A 213 1.86 -12.77 16.90
C PHE A 213 2.69 -12.20 18.05
N GLN A 214 3.98 -12.02 17.81
CA GLN A 214 4.86 -11.26 18.70
C GLN A 214 5.16 -9.92 18.03
N LEU A 215 4.62 -8.84 18.60
CA LEU A 215 4.88 -7.49 18.11
C LEU A 215 6.20 -6.99 18.68
N GLN A 216 7.08 -6.49 17.82
CA GLN A 216 8.30 -5.82 18.24
C GLN A 216 8.05 -4.32 18.44
N LYS A 217 8.66 -3.74 19.47
CA LYS A 217 8.60 -2.29 19.72
C LYS A 217 9.23 -1.53 18.56
N PRO A 218 8.55 -0.55 17.94
CA PRO A 218 9.17 0.26 16.89
C PRO A 218 10.31 1.14 17.46
N PRO A 219 11.33 1.48 16.66
CA PRO A 219 12.51 2.22 17.13
C PRO A 219 12.20 3.60 17.70
N SER A 220 11.14 4.25 17.20
CA SER A 220 10.71 5.59 17.60
C SER A 220 10.01 5.66 18.97
N PHE A 221 9.73 4.52 19.61
CA PHE A 221 9.06 4.47 20.91
C PHE A 221 10.03 4.65 22.07
N GLY A 222 9.58 5.34 23.13
CA GLY A 222 10.35 5.58 24.35
C GLY A 222 10.82 4.29 25.03
N ASN A 223 11.88 4.38 25.84
CA ASN A 223 12.51 3.24 26.52
C ASN A 223 11.72 2.70 27.73
N GLU A 224 10.44 3.04 27.83
CA GLU A 224 9.62 2.66 28.97
C GLU A 224 9.15 1.20 28.89
N GLU A 225 8.48 0.74 29.94
CA GLU A 225 8.08 -0.65 30.09
C GLU A 225 6.90 -1.02 29.18
N TYR A 226 6.80 -2.31 28.83
CA TYR A 226 5.68 -2.86 28.04
C TYR A 226 4.31 -2.58 28.70
N ALA A 227 4.26 -2.57 30.04
CA ALA A 227 3.04 -2.34 30.81
C ALA A 227 2.41 -0.96 30.58
N THR A 228 3.20 0.04 30.16
CA THR A 228 2.69 1.38 29.80
C THR A 228 2.47 1.54 28.30
N PHE A 229 2.53 0.45 27.53
CA PHE A 229 2.60 0.47 26.07
C PHE A 229 3.67 1.44 25.56
N TYR A 230 4.82 1.54 26.24
CA TYR A 230 5.87 2.49 25.85
C TYR A 230 5.37 3.95 25.79
N ASN A 231 4.39 4.31 26.62
CA ASN A 231 3.68 5.60 26.62
C ASN A 231 2.93 5.94 25.32
N ILE A 232 2.49 4.94 24.55
CA ILE A 232 1.50 5.15 23.50
C ILE A 232 0.26 5.82 24.10
N GLN A 233 -0.25 6.86 23.44
CA GLN A 233 -1.47 7.58 23.84
C GLN A 233 -2.52 7.56 22.71
N GLY A 234 -3.73 8.00 23.03
CA GLY A 234 -4.78 8.24 22.05
C GLY A 234 -5.31 6.98 21.37
N TYR A 235 -5.55 7.07 20.06
CA TYR A 235 -6.18 5.99 19.30
C TYR A 235 -5.36 4.69 19.33
N LEU A 236 -4.04 4.78 19.14
CA LEU A 236 -3.19 3.59 19.06
C LEU A 236 -3.18 2.81 20.38
N LYS A 237 -3.22 3.51 21.53
CA LYS A 237 -3.35 2.87 22.84
C LYS A 237 -4.65 2.09 22.92
N ASN A 238 -5.76 2.74 22.60
CA ASN A 238 -7.09 2.12 22.61
C ASN A 238 -7.16 0.91 21.65
N TYR A 239 -6.54 1.01 20.48
CA TYR A 239 -6.47 -0.07 19.50
C TYR A 239 -5.69 -1.28 20.05
N LEU A 240 -4.49 -1.06 20.62
CA LEU A 240 -3.67 -2.13 21.20
C LEU A 240 -4.34 -2.76 22.43
N GLU A 241 -4.94 -1.95 23.31
CA GLU A 241 -5.70 -2.43 24.46
C GLU A 241 -6.89 -3.28 24.02
N ASN A 242 -7.63 -2.85 22.99
CA ASN A 242 -8.71 -3.63 22.42
C ASN A 242 -8.20 -4.94 21.81
N LEU A 243 -7.10 -4.90 21.05
CA LEU A 243 -6.51 -6.08 20.42
C LEU A 243 -6.07 -7.10 21.49
N LEU A 244 -5.43 -6.63 22.57
CA LEU A 244 -5.03 -7.46 23.70
C LEU A 244 -6.23 -8.04 24.44
N LYS A 245 -7.25 -7.23 24.73
CA LYS A 245 -8.48 -7.70 25.38
C LYS A 245 -9.14 -8.83 24.59
N HIS A 246 -9.24 -8.70 23.27
CA HIS A 246 -9.80 -9.75 22.42
C HIS A 246 -8.88 -10.98 22.33
N SER A 247 -7.55 -10.80 22.34
CA SER A 247 -6.60 -11.92 22.35
C SER A 247 -6.66 -12.74 23.64
N GLN A 248 -6.79 -12.10 24.80
CA GLN A 248 -6.87 -12.76 26.11
C GLN A 248 -8.21 -13.49 26.30
N GLN A 249 -9.32 -12.89 25.84
CA GLN A 249 -10.62 -13.55 25.83
C GLN A 249 -10.61 -14.84 25.00
N LEU A 250 -9.85 -14.87 23.90
CA LEU A 250 -9.66 -16.09 23.12
C LEU A 250 -8.86 -17.15 23.89
N GLU A 251 -7.80 -16.78 24.62
CA GLU A 251 -7.04 -17.70 25.47
C GLU A 251 -7.90 -18.35 26.56
N GLU A 252 -8.71 -17.56 27.28
CA GLU A 252 -9.63 -18.05 28.31
C GLU A 252 -10.70 -19.01 27.75
N ILE A 253 -11.25 -18.72 26.57
CA ILE A 253 -12.19 -19.61 25.87
C ILE A 253 -11.51 -20.92 25.45
N THR A 254 -10.24 -20.86 25.05
CA THR A 254 -9.48 -22.03 24.60
C THR A 254 -9.07 -22.93 25.78
N GLU A 255 -8.73 -22.35 26.93
CA GLU A 255 -8.46 -23.07 28.17
C GLU A 255 -9.73 -23.65 28.81
N GLY A 256 -10.84 -22.90 28.81
CA GLY A 256 -12.14 -23.39 29.27
C GLY A 256 -12.66 -24.59 28.47
N LYS A 257 -12.42 -24.62 27.15
CA LYS A 257 -12.75 -25.78 26.29
C LYS A 257 -11.87 -27.00 26.55
N LYS A 258 -10.60 -26.84 26.97
CA LYS A 258 -9.74 -27.97 27.37
C LYS A 258 -10.25 -28.67 28.63
N HIS A 259 -10.90 -27.94 29.54
CA HIS A 259 -11.46 -28.52 30.77
C HIS A 259 -12.86 -29.14 30.59
N LEU A 260 -13.58 -28.80 29.52
CA LEU A 260 -14.89 -29.39 29.18
C LEU A 260 -14.80 -30.60 28.24
N GLY A 261 -13.60 -30.96 27.76
CA GLY A 261 -13.35 -32.13 26.90
C GLY A 261 -12.84 -33.38 27.62
N ALA A 262 -12.78 -33.36 28.96
CA ALA A 262 -12.38 -34.49 29.79
C ALA A 262 -13.56 -34.99 30.64
N THR A 263 -14.57 -35.53 29.97
CA THR A 263 -15.58 -36.44 30.55
C THR A 263 -15.91 -37.51 29.52
#